data_AF-A0A6I6A1X9-F1
#
_entry.id   AF-A0A6I6A1X9-F1
#
_cell.length_a   1.000
_cell.length_b   1.000
_cell.length_c   1.000
_cell.angle_alpha   90.00
_cell.angle_beta   90.00
_cell.angle_gamma   90.00
#
_symmetry.space_group_name_H-M   'P 1'
#
loop_
_entity.id
_entity.type
_entity.pdbx_description
1 polymer ?
#
loop_
_entity_poly.entity_id
_entity_poly.type
_entity_poly.pdbx_seq_one_letter_code
_entity_poly.pdbx_strand_id
1 'polypeptide(L)'
;MALAQRMVDAVGPDTPPAERESRRVHLVRSYVFAGRHADAVELAEQIRVEGFVVPATAASLARTMYSAGLVIGDDALVQRWLDVWEEQDANPASALAARARYAADRGDAHATLAAVRALPTTTLNALGEEVRRIELLHEEIWALVRLGDRRRALKVAAAAVDAGVAPGAPGALGVLLGHERTVALASRLDERLWGEYVTRCVMDATDETRTFLRWMHEARPGDAKVLAAVALLRPTLSLEEAVEWSVDLRRHGAAEQCPLVAFAADVRVEPRIRALAGALAWSAYRDERGLAGLEEALALVPAGTEAALLAELEVVAPGLVGAA
;
A
#
# COMPACT_ATOMS: atom_id res chain seq x y z
N MET A 1 9.75 28.50 17.13
CA MET A 1 11.22 28.43 17.32
C MET A 1 11.75 29.42 18.36
N ALA A 2 11.49 30.73 18.24
CA ALA A 2 12.00 31.74 19.20
C ALA A 2 11.57 31.51 20.68
N LEU A 3 10.46 30.83 20.94
CA LEU A 3 10.03 30.49 22.29
C LEU A 3 10.85 29.35 22.90
N ALA A 4 11.10 28.27 22.15
CA ALA A 4 11.88 27.11 22.63
C ALA A 4 13.33 27.47 22.93
N GLN A 5 13.95 28.30 22.07
CA GLN A 5 15.30 28.83 22.31
C GLN A 5 15.32 29.67 23.61
N ARG A 6 14.38 30.61 23.76
CA ARG A 6 14.24 31.43 24.97
C ARG A 6 14.04 30.59 26.24
N MET A 7 13.35 29.45 26.16
CA MET A 7 13.16 28.55 27.32
C MET A 7 14.44 27.82 27.73
N VAL A 8 15.31 27.49 26.78
CA VAL A 8 16.65 26.93 27.04
C VAL A 8 17.59 28.01 27.55
N ASP A 9 17.56 29.21 26.96
CA ASP A 9 18.40 30.34 27.37
C ASP A 9 18.02 30.86 28.79
N ALA A 10 16.78 30.64 29.23
CA ALA A 10 16.29 30.99 30.56
C ALA A 10 16.65 29.95 31.65
N VAL A 11 17.47 28.96 31.33
CA VAL A 11 17.96 27.95 32.30
C VAL A 11 19.04 28.58 33.18
N GLY A 12 18.76 28.68 34.48
CA GLY A 12 19.71 29.17 35.48
C GLY A 12 20.55 28.04 36.10
N PRO A 13 21.56 28.39 36.91
CA PRO A 13 22.38 27.41 37.63
C PRO A 13 21.54 26.48 38.54
N ASP A 14 20.42 26.98 39.06
CA ASP A 14 19.53 26.28 39.99
C ASP A 14 18.47 25.38 39.31
N THR A 15 18.37 25.38 37.98
CA THR A 15 17.38 24.55 37.28
C THR A 15 17.74 23.06 37.42
N PRO A 16 16.82 22.19 37.88
CA PRO A 16 17.07 20.76 38.03
C PRO A 16 17.58 20.11 36.73
N PRO A 17 18.55 19.18 36.78
CA PRO A 17 19.12 18.54 35.58
C PRO A 17 18.07 17.93 34.64
N ALA A 18 17.06 17.27 35.19
CA ALA A 18 15.96 16.68 34.41
C ALA A 18 15.13 17.73 33.65
N GLU A 19 14.91 18.90 34.24
CA GLU A 19 14.18 19.99 33.59
C GLU A 19 15.02 20.64 32.49
N ARG A 20 16.34 20.79 32.70
CA ARG A 20 17.28 21.26 31.67
C ARG A 20 17.30 20.32 30.47
N GLU A 21 17.41 19.01 30.71
CA GLU A 21 17.36 17.99 29.66
C GLU A 21 16.06 18.05 28.86
N SER A 22 14.92 18.06 29.55
CA SER A 22 13.59 18.14 28.92
C SER A 22 13.47 19.35 28.00
N ARG A 23 13.89 20.54 28.45
CA ARG A 23 13.87 21.77 27.63
C ARG A 23 14.77 21.66 26.39
N ARG A 24 15.96 21.06 26.52
CA ARG A 24 16.87 20.83 25.38
C ARG A 24 16.28 19.84 24.38
N VAL A 25 15.64 18.76 24.84
CA VAL A 25 14.93 17.82 23.96
C VAL A 25 13.77 18.48 23.22
N HIS A 26 13.01 19.36 23.89
CA HIS A 26 11.97 20.16 23.22
C HIS A 26 12.55 21.12 22.17
N LEU A 27 13.75 21.67 22.39
CA LEU A 27 14.46 22.47 21.40
C LEU A 27 14.90 21.62 20.19
N VAL A 28 15.46 20.43 20.40
CA VAL A 28 15.79 19.48 19.32
C VAL A 28 14.55 19.18 18.47
N ARG A 29 13.43 18.82 19.09
CA ARG A 29 12.15 18.59 18.38
C ARG A 29 11.74 19.80 17.56
N SER A 30 11.89 21.00 18.12
CA SER A 30 11.57 22.25 17.42
C SER A 30 12.48 22.48 16.21
N TYR A 31 13.76 22.13 16.28
CA TYR A 31 14.67 22.19 15.14
C TYR A 31 14.29 21.20 14.06
N VAL A 32 13.96 19.94 14.41
CA VAL A 32 13.48 18.94 13.44
C VAL A 32 12.23 19.42 12.70
N PHE A 33 11.22 19.91 13.41
CA PHE A 33 9.99 20.43 12.77
C PHE A 33 10.22 21.69 11.93
N ALA A 34 11.29 22.44 12.20
CA ALA A 34 11.68 23.61 11.41
C ALA A 34 12.59 23.26 10.22
N GLY A 35 12.88 21.99 9.96
CA GLY A 35 13.82 21.56 8.92
C GLY A 35 15.30 21.85 9.23
N ARG A 36 15.61 22.30 10.46
CA ARG A 36 16.97 22.60 10.92
C ARG A 36 17.66 21.33 11.41
N HIS A 37 17.81 20.37 10.52
CA HIS A 37 18.26 19.02 10.84
C HIS A 37 19.69 18.96 11.40
N ALA A 38 20.61 19.77 10.87
CA ALA A 38 21.99 19.81 11.36
C ALA A 38 22.06 20.28 12.82
N ASP A 39 21.37 21.38 13.15
CA ASP A 39 21.31 21.90 14.52
C ASP A 39 20.65 20.90 15.49
N ALA A 40 19.61 20.19 15.02
CA ALA A 40 18.96 19.14 15.79
C ALA A 40 19.92 17.99 16.13
N VAL A 41 20.67 17.51 15.13
CA VAL A 41 21.65 16.42 15.29
C VAL A 41 22.76 16.84 16.24
N GLU A 42 23.33 18.03 16.07
CA GLU A 42 24.41 18.52 16.93
C GLU A 42 23.96 18.59 18.39
N LEU A 43 22.81 19.23 18.66
CA LEU A 43 22.30 19.35 20.02
C LEU A 43 21.91 17.99 20.62
N ALA A 44 21.34 17.08 19.82
CA ALA A 44 20.98 15.74 20.30
C ALA A 44 22.21 14.90 20.66
N GLU A 45 23.28 14.97 19.85
CA GLU A 45 24.53 14.27 20.14
C GLU A 45 25.24 14.85 21.38
N GLN A 46 25.17 16.17 21.59
CA GLN A 46 25.64 16.78 22.84
C GLN A 46 24.90 16.21 24.06
N ILE A 47 23.56 16.15 24.01
CA ILE A 47 22.75 15.57 25.09
C ILE A 47 23.14 14.10 25.32
N ARG A 48 23.32 13.32 24.26
CA ARG A 48 23.70 11.89 24.36
C ARG A 48 25.07 11.70 25.01
N VAL A 49 26.07 12.51 24.64
CA VAL A 49 27.43 12.45 25.19
C VAL A 49 27.48 12.88 26.65
N GLU A 50 26.69 13.88 27.04
CA GLU A 50 26.54 14.30 28.43
C GLU A 50 25.83 13.24 29.30
N GLY A 51 25.08 12.34 28.66
CA GLY A 51 24.32 11.28 29.30
C GLY A 51 22.89 11.69 29.64
N PHE A 52 22.02 10.69 29.76
CA PHE A 52 20.61 10.90 30.05
C PHE A 52 20.33 10.82 31.55
N VAL A 53 19.58 11.80 32.05
CA VAL A 53 19.07 11.86 33.43
C VAL A 53 17.73 11.15 33.53
N VAL A 54 16.87 11.28 32.51
CA VAL A 54 15.52 10.70 32.51
C VAL A 54 15.34 9.76 31.31
N PRO A 55 15.19 8.43 31.52
CA PRO A 55 15.06 7.47 30.43
C PRO A 55 13.90 7.77 29.46
N ALA A 56 12.74 8.22 29.96
CA ALA A 56 11.61 8.59 29.12
C ALA A 56 11.92 9.79 28.20
N THR A 57 12.72 10.75 28.67
CA THR A 57 13.17 11.90 27.87
C THR A 57 14.16 11.44 26.80
N ALA A 58 15.06 10.51 27.14
CA ALA A 58 15.98 9.89 26.20
C ALA A 58 15.26 9.11 25.09
N ALA A 59 14.27 8.29 25.43
CA ALA A 59 13.44 7.57 24.47
C ALA A 59 12.66 8.54 23.55
N SER A 60 12.12 9.64 24.11
CA SER A 60 11.47 10.68 23.30
C SER A 60 12.43 11.39 22.36
N LEU A 61 13.66 11.66 22.79
CA LEU A 61 14.71 12.24 21.95
C LEU A 61 15.10 11.26 20.84
N ALA A 62 15.30 9.99 21.19
CA ALA A 62 15.67 8.94 20.27
C ALA A 62 14.64 8.71 19.16
N ARG A 63 13.34 8.67 19.50
CA ARG A 63 12.25 8.65 18.51
C ARG A 63 12.30 9.84 17.57
N THR A 64 12.58 11.04 18.10
CA THR A 64 12.69 12.27 17.30
C THR A 64 13.86 12.20 16.33
N MET A 65 15.02 11.74 16.80
CA MET A 65 16.23 11.65 15.99
C MET A 65 16.20 10.49 14.99
N TYR A 66 15.54 9.39 15.32
CA TYR A 66 15.19 8.34 14.37
C TYR A 66 14.42 8.92 13.17
N SER A 67 13.31 9.64 13.43
CA SER A 67 12.54 10.28 12.37
C SER A 67 13.34 11.31 11.57
N ALA A 68 14.18 12.10 12.24
CA ALA A 68 15.07 13.04 11.55
C ALA A 68 16.08 12.31 10.65
N GLY A 69 16.68 11.22 11.13
CA GLY A 69 17.62 10.41 10.37
C GLY A 69 17.01 9.80 9.12
N LEU A 70 15.76 9.33 9.18
CA LEU A 70 15.03 8.86 8.00
C LEU A 70 14.85 9.96 6.95
N VAL A 71 14.51 11.19 7.37
CA VAL A 71 14.30 12.34 6.47
C VAL A 71 15.61 12.78 5.81
N ILE A 72 16.72 12.75 6.55
CA ILE A 72 18.05 13.16 6.06
C ILE A 72 18.68 12.05 5.19
N GLY A 73 18.28 10.79 5.40
CA GLY A 73 18.90 9.63 4.76
C GLY A 73 20.24 9.22 5.39
N ASP A 74 20.43 9.51 6.68
CA ASP A 74 21.65 9.11 7.42
C ASP A 74 21.41 7.79 8.18
N ASP A 75 21.76 6.68 7.53
CA ASP A 75 21.63 5.33 8.07
C ASP A 75 22.38 5.14 9.39
N ALA A 76 23.54 5.78 9.56
CA ALA A 76 24.35 5.65 10.77
C ALA A 76 23.67 6.38 11.95
N LEU A 77 23.07 7.54 11.69
CA LEU A 77 22.27 8.25 12.68
C LEU A 77 21.03 7.44 13.07
N VAL A 78 20.31 6.87 12.09
CA VAL A 78 19.13 6.02 12.35
C VAL A 78 19.48 4.86 13.26
N GLN A 79 20.54 4.10 12.95
CA GLN A 79 20.96 2.96 13.76
C GLN A 79 21.35 3.37 15.18
N ARG A 80 22.18 4.41 15.32
CA ARG A 80 22.58 4.90 16.66
C ARG A 80 21.39 5.26 17.53
N TRP A 81 20.41 5.96 16.97
CA TRP A 81 19.24 6.40 17.75
C TRP A 81 18.20 5.30 17.94
N LEU A 82 18.15 4.27 17.09
CA LEU A 82 17.41 3.04 17.39
C LEU A 82 18.01 2.30 18.59
N ASP A 83 19.34 2.19 18.65
CA ASP A 83 20.03 1.54 19.78
C ASP A 83 19.77 2.30 21.09
N VAL A 84 19.91 3.63 21.07
CA VAL A 84 19.57 4.47 22.23
C VAL A 84 18.10 4.31 22.62
N TRP A 85 17.18 4.23 21.66
CA TRP A 85 15.77 4.06 21.98
C TRP A 85 15.53 2.70 22.67
N GLU A 86 16.09 1.62 22.14
CA GLU A 86 15.93 0.28 22.72
C GLU A 86 16.56 0.17 24.12
N GLU A 87 17.69 0.82 24.36
CA GLU A 87 18.37 0.80 25.65
C GLU A 87 17.66 1.62 26.74
N GLN A 88 17.02 2.73 26.35
CA GLN A 88 16.46 3.71 27.30
C GLN A 88 14.96 3.53 27.54
N ASP A 89 14.25 2.83 26.65
CA ASP A 89 12.82 2.57 26.82
C ASP A 89 12.59 1.41 27.80
N ALA A 90 11.79 1.64 28.84
CA ALA A 90 11.40 0.58 29.78
C ALA A 90 10.67 -0.57 29.07
N ASN A 91 10.06 -0.30 27.90
CA ASN A 91 9.55 -1.30 27.00
C ASN A 91 9.93 -0.97 25.55
N PRO A 92 10.91 -1.67 24.95
CA PRO A 92 11.46 -1.33 23.64
C PRO A 92 10.53 -1.68 22.47
N ALA A 93 9.24 -1.97 22.71
CA ALA A 93 8.34 -2.42 21.65
C ALA A 93 8.20 -1.42 20.49
N SER A 94 8.10 -0.12 20.76
CA SER A 94 8.06 0.88 19.68
C SER A 94 9.37 0.96 18.90
N ALA A 95 10.50 0.82 19.60
CA ALA A 95 11.82 0.85 18.98
C ALA A 95 12.07 -0.41 18.12
N LEU A 96 11.69 -1.59 18.60
CA LEU A 96 11.73 -2.84 17.85
C LEU A 96 10.81 -2.82 16.62
N ALA A 97 9.62 -2.22 16.74
CA ALA A 97 8.72 -2.03 15.60
C ALA A 97 9.35 -1.08 14.55
N ALA A 98 9.96 0.01 15.00
CA ALA A 98 10.69 0.94 14.11
C ALA A 98 11.89 0.26 13.45
N ARG A 99 12.64 -0.58 14.20
CA ARG A 99 13.75 -1.37 13.67
C ARG A 99 13.30 -2.38 12.62
N ALA A 100 12.17 -3.06 12.85
CA ALA A 100 11.60 -3.99 11.88
C ALA A 100 11.26 -3.30 10.55
N ARG A 101 10.56 -2.15 10.61
CA ARG A 101 10.22 -1.36 9.41
C ARG A 101 11.46 -0.86 8.68
N TYR A 102 12.39 -0.27 9.42
CA TYR A 102 13.63 0.24 8.84
C TYR A 102 14.45 -0.87 8.17
N ALA A 103 14.59 -2.03 8.81
CA ALA A 103 15.26 -3.18 8.22
C ALA A 103 14.55 -3.67 6.94
N ALA A 104 13.21 -3.67 6.92
CA ALA A 104 12.43 -4.05 5.75
C ALA A 104 12.67 -3.08 4.58
N ASP A 105 12.66 -1.78 4.84
CA ASP A 105 12.94 -0.73 3.85
C ASP A 105 14.37 -0.83 3.28
N ARG A 106 15.33 -1.33 4.08
CA ARG A 106 16.69 -1.61 3.63
C ARG A 106 16.86 -2.96 2.94
N GLY A 107 15.81 -3.78 2.87
CA GLY A 107 15.85 -5.09 2.25
C GLY A 107 16.47 -6.18 3.13
N ASP A 108 16.69 -5.93 4.42
CA ASP A 108 17.24 -6.91 5.37
C ASP A 108 16.11 -7.74 6.00
N ALA A 109 15.80 -8.85 5.34
CA ALA A 109 14.77 -9.79 5.80
C ALA A 109 15.14 -10.49 7.12
N HIS A 110 16.43 -10.71 7.40
CA HIS A 110 16.86 -11.37 8.64
C HIS A 110 16.66 -10.44 9.84
N ALA A 111 17.13 -9.20 9.74
CA ALA A 111 16.98 -8.21 10.81
C ALA A 111 15.49 -7.86 11.04
N THR A 112 14.71 -7.75 9.97
CA THR A 112 13.26 -7.53 10.06
C THR A 112 12.59 -8.63 10.88
N LEU A 113 12.81 -9.89 10.53
CA LEU A 113 12.18 -11.02 11.20
C LEU A 113 12.68 -11.19 12.64
N ALA A 114 13.95 -10.88 12.91
CA ALA A 114 14.49 -10.89 14.27
C ALA A 114 13.79 -9.85 15.15
N ALA A 115 13.65 -8.61 14.67
CA ALA A 115 12.97 -7.53 15.39
C ALA A 115 11.48 -7.85 15.64
N VAL A 116 10.76 -8.35 14.63
CA VAL A 116 9.35 -8.77 14.78
C VAL A 116 9.20 -9.89 15.81
N ARG A 117 10.12 -10.86 15.86
CA ARG A 117 10.04 -11.98 16.81
C ARG A 117 10.36 -11.57 18.24
N ALA A 118 11.13 -10.51 18.44
CA ALA A 118 11.42 -9.97 19.76
C ALA A 118 10.21 -9.21 20.37
N LEU A 119 9.23 -8.83 19.55
CA LEU A 119 8.03 -8.13 20.03
C LEU A 119 7.05 -9.07 20.75
N PRO A 120 6.58 -8.68 21.95
CA PRO A 120 5.39 -9.27 22.55
C PRO A 120 4.17 -9.13 21.63
N THR A 121 3.17 -10.00 21.79
CA THR A 121 1.94 -9.96 20.97
C THR A 121 1.22 -8.61 21.08
N THR A 122 1.02 -8.12 22.30
CA THR A 122 0.45 -6.82 22.64
C THR A 122 1.16 -6.28 23.87
N THR A 123 1.50 -5.00 23.87
CA THR A 123 2.13 -4.33 25.01
C THR A 123 1.94 -2.81 24.95
N LEU A 124 2.26 -2.10 26.05
CA LEU A 124 2.24 -0.62 26.11
C LEU A 124 3.66 -0.08 26.15
N ASN A 125 4.01 0.89 25.31
CA ASN A 125 5.32 1.55 25.37
C ASN A 125 5.44 2.49 26.60
N ALA A 126 6.61 3.10 26.81
CA ALA A 126 6.82 4.03 27.92
C ALA A 126 5.92 5.30 27.89
N LEU A 127 5.28 5.60 26.76
CA LEU A 127 4.32 6.70 26.63
C LEU A 127 2.86 6.25 26.86
N GLY A 128 2.64 4.97 27.16
CA GLY A 128 1.31 4.38 27.31
C GLY A 128 0.59 4.10 26.00
N GLU A 129 1.30 4.16 24.86
CA GLU A 129 0.76 3.84 23.54
C GLU A 129 0.78 2.31 23.35
N GLU A 130 -0.31 1.74 22.85
CA GLU A 130 -0.39 0.31 22.55
C GLU A 130 0.41 -0.03 21.30
N VAL A 131 1.26 -1.05 21.40
CA VAL A 131 1.98 -1.66 20.29
C VAL A 131 1.53 -3.10 20.16
N ARG A 132 1.02 -3.44 18.97
CA ARG A 132 0.62 -4.81 18.65
C ARG A 132 1.51 -5.35 17.56
N ARG A 133 2.06 -6.56 17.76
CA ARG A 133 2.85 -7.25 16.72
C ARG A 133 2.05 -7.43 15.42
N ILE A 134 0.73 -7.53 15.53
CA ILE A 134 -0.17 -7.66 14.37
C ILE A 134 -0.11 -6.45 13.41
N GLU A 135 0.41 -5.32 13.85
CA GLU A 135 0.62 -4.12 13.02
C GLU A 135 1.88 -4.18 12.15
N LEU A 136 2.66 -5.28 12.28
CA LEU A 136 3.86 -5.59 11.50
C LEU A 136 3.69 -6.85 10.64
N LEU A 137 2.44 -7.27 10.39
CA LEU A 137 2.16 -8.47 9.60
C LEU A 137 2.76 -8.39 8.19
N HIS A 138 2.72 -7.21 7.58
CA HIS A 138 3.27 -7.01 6.24
C HIS A 138 4.78 -7.29 6.23
N GLU A 139 5.51 -6.71 7.17
CA GLU A 139 6.95 -6.86 7.35
C GLU A 139 7.31 -8.31 7.70
N GLU A 140 6.53 -8.98 8.56
CA GLU A 140 6.72 -10.40 8.89
C GLU A 140 6.54 -11.31 7.67
N ILE A 141 5.45 -11.12 6.92
CA ILE A 141 5.14 -11.90 5.72
C ILE A 141 6.20 -11.66 4.65
N TRP A 142 6.56 -10.41 4.40
CA TRP A 142 7.61 -10.03 3.46
C TRP A 142 8.94 -10.72 3.82
N ALA A 143 9.37 -10.62 5.07
CA ALA A 143 10.64 -11.20 5.51
C ALA A 143 10.64 -12.73 5.36
N LEU A 144 9.55 -13.40 5.75
CA LEU A 144 9.40 -14.85 5.59
C LEU A 144 9.46 -15.28 4.11
N VAL A 145 8.80 -14.55 3.21
CA VAL A 145 8.86 -14.82 1.76
C VAL A 145 10.28 -14.64 1.22
N ARG A 146 10.96 -13.55 1.60
CA ARG A 146 12.34 -13.27 1.16
C ARG A 146 13.34 -14.31 1.63
N LEU A 147 13.14 -14.87 2.82
CA LEU A 147 13.94 -15.97 3.36
C LEU A 147 13.52 -17.36 2.82
N GLY A 148 12.57 -17.42 1.89
CA GLY A 148 12.11 -18.67 1.26
C GLY A 148 11.07 -19.46 2.07
N ASP A 149 10.69 -19.03 3.27
CA ASP A 149 9.70 -19.69 4.12
C ASP A 149 8.26 -19.26 3.78
N ARG A 150 7.87 -19.49 2.52
CA ARG A 150 6.54 -19.14 1.99
C ARG A 150 5.40 -19.85 2.73
N ARG A 151 5.67 -21.06 3.27
CA ARG A 151 4.67 -21.82 4.03
C ARG A 151 4.34 -21.10 5.33
N ARG A 152 5.35 -20.61 6.05
CA ARG A 152 5.13 -19.85 7.29
C ARG A 152 4.53 -18.48 7.00
N ALA A 153 4.93 -17.81 5.92
CA ALA A 153 4.33 -16.56 5.49
C ALA A 153 2.80 -16.70 5.30
N LEU A 154 2.35 -17.75 4.58
CA LEU A 154 0.93 -18.03 4.41
C LEU A 154 0.23 -18.35 5.74
N LYS A 155 0.88 -19.08 6.65
CA LYS A 155 0.30 -19.36 7.98
C LYS A 155 0.10 -18.08 8.80
N VAL A 156 1.06 -17.15 8.76
CA VAL A 156 0.95 -15.85 9.43
C VAL A 156 -0.20 -15.04 8.83
N ALA A 157 -0.28 -14.96 7.49
CA ALA A 157 -1.36 -14.27 6.81
C ALA A 157 -2.74 -14.88 7.12
N ALA A 158 -2.86 -16.21 7.10
CA ALA A 158 -4.10 -16.91 7.41
C ALA A 158 -4.53 -16.71 8.87
N ALA A 159 -3.59 -16.77 9.83
CA ALA A 159 -3.90 -16.53 11.24
C ALA A 159 -4.39 -15.08 11.48
N ALA A 160 -3.86 -14.10 10.74
CA ALA A 160 -4.35 -12.73 10.79
C ALA A 160 -5.79 -12.63 10.26
N VAL A 161 -6.08 -13.26 9.11
CA VAL A 161 -7.43 -13.31 8.55
C VAL A 161 -8.41 -13.98 9.52
N ASP A 162 -8.03 -15.10 10.13
CA ASP A 162 -8.85 -15.80 11.12
C ASP A 162 -9.13 -14.93 12.37
N ALA A 163 -8.21 -14.01 12.70
CA ALA A 163 -8.37 -13.02 13.77
C ALA A 163 -9.12 -11.75 13.32
N GLY A 164 -9.62 -11.70 12.10
CA GLY A 164 -10.30 -10.52 11.55
C GLY A 164 -9.35 -9.36 11.24
N VAL A 165 -8.09 -9.60 10.93
CA VAL A 165 -7.13 -8.55 10.60
C VAL A 165 -6.59 -8.74 9.19
N ALA A 166 -6.59 -7.66 8.40
CA ALA A 166 -6.04 -7.65 7.05
C ALA A 166 -4.51 -7.82 7.11
N PRO A 167 -3.93 -8.89 6.53
CA PRO A 167 -2.48 -9.15 6.60
C PRO A 167 -1.59 -8.19 5.80
N GLY A 168 -2.18 -7.31 4.98
CA GLY A 168 -1.45 -6.32 4.21
C GLY A 168 -2.31 -5.66 3.14
N ALA A 169 -1.72 -4.73 2.39
CA ALA A 169 -2.35 -4.16 1.19
C ALA A 169 -2.51 -5.22 0.09
N PRO A 170 -3.63 -5.21 -0.66
CA PRO A 170 -3.94 -6.27 -1.64
C PRO A 170 -2.83 -6.50 -2.68
N GLY A 171 -2.38 -5.45 -3.39
CA GLY A 171 -1.36 -5.60 -4.43
C GLY A 171 -0.04 -6.17 -3.89
N ALA A 172 0.46 -5.61 -2.79
CA ALA A 172 1.68 -6.09 -2.15
C ALA A 172 1.55 -7.55 -1.65
N LEU A 173 0.41 -7.91 -1.08
CA LEU A 173 0.14 -9.27 -0.61
C LEU A 173 0.09 -10.27 -1.78
N GLY A 174 -0.53 -9.86 -2.89
CA GLY A 174 -0.60 -10.67 -4.11
C GLY A 174 0.78 -10.95 -4.69
N VAL A 175 1.63 -9.91 -4.80
CA VAL A 175 3.02 -10.04 -5.25
C VAL A 175 3.83 -10.97 -4.34
N LEU A 176 3.66 -10.85 -3.01
CA LEU A 176 4.42 -11.64 -2.05
C LEU A 176 4.03 -13.12 -2.02
N LEU A 177 2.74 -13.43 -2.05
CA LEU A 177 2.25 -14.80 -1.90
C LEU A 177 2.15 -15.55 -3.23
N GLY A 178 1.95 -14.82 -4.32
CA GLY A 178 1.63 -15.34 -5.64
C GLY A 178 0.18 -15.81 -5.75
N HIS A 179 -0.22 -16.19 -6.96
CA HIS A 179 -1.59 -16.53 -7.34
C HIS A 179 -2.24 -17.58 -6.43
N GLU A 180 -1.78 -18.85 -6.45
CA GLU A 180 -2.42 -19.96 -5.73
C GLU A 180 -2.63 -19.68 -4.23
N ARG A 181 -1.63 -19.07 -3.57
CA ARG A 181 -1.68 -18.78 -2.13
C ARG A 181 -2.60 -17.61 -1.83
N THR A 182 -2.67 -16.63 -2.73
CA THR A 182 -3.57 -15.50 -2.56
C THR A 182 -5.02 -15.92 -2.75
N VAL A 183 -5.33 -16.75 -3.75
CA VAL A 183 -6.67 -17.34 -3.91
C VAL A 183 -7.05 -18.14 -2.66
N ALA A 184 -6.16 -19.01 -2.18
CA ALA A 184 -6.39 -19.79 -0.96
C ALA A 184 -6.62 -18.91 0.29
N LEU A 185 -5.93 -17.78 0.41
CA LEU A 185 -6.12 -16.81 1.48
C LEU A 185 -7.44 -16.04 1.32
N ALA A 186 -7.75 -15.58 0.11
CA ALA A 186 -8.96 -14.83 -0.21
C ALA A 186 -10.23 -15.65 0.10
N SER A 187 -10.21 -16.95 -0.17
CA SER A 187 -11.31 -17.87 0.18
C SER A 187 -11.65 -17.89 1.68
N ARG A 188 -10.70 -17.54 2.55
CA ARG A 188 -10.87 -17.51 4.01
C ARG A 188 -11.36 -16.18 4.57
N LEU A 189 -11.39 -15.12 3.78
CA LEU A 189 -11.78 -13.78 4.27
C LEU A 189 -13.23 -13.79 4.77
N ASP A 190 -13.50 -13.21 5.93
CA ASP A 190 -14.88 -12.96 6.33
C ASP A 190 -15.52 -11.86 5.45
N GLU A 191 -16.83 -11.65 5.60
CA GLU A 191 -17.57 -10.68 4.78
C GLU A 191 -17.09 -9.23 4.94
N ARG A 192 -16.54 -8.90 6.11
CA ARG A 192 -16.03 -7.56 6.43
C ARG A 192 -14.69 -7.33 5.74
N LEU A 193 -13.72 -8.23 5.95
CA LEU A 193 -12.42 -8.17 5.31
C LEU A 193 -12.54 -8.29 3.79
N TRP A 194 -13.46 -9.10 3.30
CA TRP A 194 -13.78 -9.18 1.87
C TRP A 194 -14.17 -7.81 1.30
N GLY A 195 -15.15 -7.15 1.92
CA GLY A 195 -15.57 -5.81 1.52
C GLY A 195 -14.43 -4.78 1.61
N GLU A 196 -13.64 -4.84 2.68
CA GLU A 196 -12.49 -3.95 2.88
C GLU A 196 -11.43 -4.12 1.77
N TYR A 197 -11.10 -5.36 1.40
CA TYR A 197 -10.15 -5.64 0.32
C TYR A 197 -10.68 -5.18 -1.03
N VAL A 198 -11.96 -5.43 -1.33
CA VAL A 198 -12.59 -4.92 -2.56
C VAL A 198 -12.50 -3.39 -2.63
N THR A 199 -12.84 -2.69 -1.54
CA THR A 199 -12.72 -1.22 -1.49
C THR A 199 -11.28 -0.76 -1.67
N ARG A 200 -10.32 -1.40 -1.02
CA ARG A 200 -8.89 -1.06 -1.17
C ARG A 200 -8.40 -1.26 -2.61
N CYS A 201 -8.82 -2.32 -3.29
CA CYS A 201 -8.50 -2.54 -4.70
C CYS A 201 -9.05 -1.41 -5.59
N VAL A 202 -10.28 -0.94 -5.33
CA VAL A 202 -10.87 0.19 -6.09
C VAL A 202 -10.13 1.51 -5.81
N MET A 203 -9.76 1.76 -4.56
CA MET A 203 -9.10 3.02 -4.17
C MET A 203 -7.68 3.15 -4.72
N ASP A 204 -6.93 2.04 -4.78
CA ASP A 204 -5.55 2.03 -5.26
C ASP A 204 -5.49 1.92 -6.80
N ALA A 205 -6.34 1.06 -7.39
CA ALA A 205 -6.53 0.87 -8.83
C ALA A 205 -5.25 0.58 -9.66
N THR A 206 -4.16 0.18 -8.99
CA THR A 206 -2.91 -0.30 -9.59
C THR A 206 -3.08 -1.66 -10.28
N ASP A 207 -2.19 -1.99 -11.21
CA ASP A 207 -2.22 -3.29 -11.91
C ASP A 207 -2.16 -4.47 -10.93
N GLU A 208 -1.36 -4.34 -9.86
CA GLU A 208 -1.24 -5.35 -8.81
C GLU A 208 -2.54 -5.52 -8.03
N THR A 209 -3.26 -4.43 -7.72
CA THR A 209 -4.54 -4.53 -7.01
C THR A 209 -5.69 -5.00 -7.89
N ARG A 210 -5.67 -4.71 -9.19
CA ARG A 210 -6.62 -5.30 -10.15
C ARG A 210 -6.37 -6.79 -10.34
N THR A 211 -5.10 -7.21 -10.40
CA THR A 211 -4.71 -8.63 -10.39
C THR A 211 -5.19 -9.32 -9.10
N PHE A 212 -5.01 -8.69 -7.94
CA PHE A 212 -5.53 -9.21 -6.68
C PHE A 212 -7.06 -9.34 -6.70
N LEU A 213 -7.78 -8.35 -7.25
CA LEU A 213 -9.24 -8.40 -7.38
C LEU A 213 -9.70 -9.55 -8.28
N ARG A 214 -8.96 -9.85 -9.36
CA ARG A 214 -9.21 -11.05 -10.19
C ARG A 214 -9.06 -12.33 -9.38
N TRP A 215 -8.03 -12.44 -8.54
CA TRP A 215 -7.84 -13.60 -7.68
C TRP A 215 -8.91 -13.71 -6.58
N MET A 216 -9.45 -12.58 -6.12
CA MET A 216 -10.66 -12.59 -5.29
C MET A 216 -11.85 -13.15 -6.08
N HIS A 217 -12.08 -12.71 -7.32
CA HIS A 217 -13.15 -13.27 -8.14
C HIS A 217 -13.02 -14.79 -8.34
N GLU A 218 -11.81 -15.30 -8.53
CA GLU A 218 -11.56 -16.74 -8.60
C GLU A 218 -11.91 -17.47 -7.29
N ALA A 219 -11.61 -16.86 -6.15
CA ALA A 219 -11.94 -17.41 -4.83
C ALA A 219 -13.47 -17.43 -4.57
N ARG A 220 -14.21 -16.43 -5.07
CA ARG A 220 -15.69 -16.36 -4.99
C ARG A 220 -16.29 -15.87 -6.31
N PRO A 221 -16.47 -16.77 -7.30
CA PRO A 221 -17.01 -16.39 -8.59
C PRO A 221 -18.42 -15.83 -8.46
N GLY A 222 -18.65 -14.68 -9.09
CA GLY A 222 -19.95 -14.02 -9.10
C GLY A 222 -20.27 -13.15 -7.88
N ASP A 223 -19.32 -12.95 -6.96
CA ASP A 223 -19.52 -12.04 -5.83
C ASP A 223 -19.88 -10.62 -6.30
N ALA A 224 -21.02 -10.12 -5.82
CA ALA A 224 -21.58 -8.85 -6.29
C ALA A 224 -20.69 -7.64 -5.98
N LYS A 225 -19.92 -7.66 -4.87
CA LYS A 225 -19.03 -6.55 -4.52
C LYS A 225 -17.85 -6.49 -5.48
N VAL A 226 -17.27 -7.65 -5.81
CA VAL A 226 -16.19 -7.74 -6.81
C VAL A 226 -16.68 -7.29 -8.18
N LEU A 227 -17.84 -7.78 -8.63
CA LEU A 227 -18.41 -7.37 -9.92
C LEU A 227 -18.73 -5.87 -9.98
N ALA A 228 -19.28 -5.30 -8.90
CA ALA A 228 -19.53 -3.86 -8.81
C ALA A 228 -18.22 -3.04 -8.81
N ALA A 229 -17.16 -3.54 -8.17
CA ALA A 229 -15.86 -2.88 -8.15
C ALA A 229 -15.26 -2.75 -9.55
N VAL A 230 -15.45 -3.74 -10.43
CA VAL A 230 -15.03 -3.67 -11.83
C VAL A 230 -15.66 -2.47 -12.55
N ALA A 231 -16.93 -2.19 -12.30
CA ALA A 231 -17.61 -1.02 -12.88
C ALA A 231 -17.00 0.31 -12.39
N LEU A 232 -16.42 0.36 -11.20
CA LEU A 232 -15.70 1.53 -10.68
C LEU A 232 -14.28 1.65 -11.25
N LEU A 233 -13.63 0.51 -11.48
CA LEU A 233 -12.27 0.43 -12.03
C LEU A 233 -12.19 0.66 -13.53
N ARG A 234 -13.33 0.79 -14.25
CA ARG A 234 -13.39 0.99 -15.71
C ARG A 234 -12.31 1.93 -16.27
N PRO A 235 -12.07 3.15 -15.74
CA PRO A 235 -11.08 4.07 -16.32
C PRO A 235 -9.63 3.57 -16.29
N THR A 236 -9.35 2.53 -15.51
CA THR A 236 -8.01 1.96 -15.30
C THR A 236 -7.81 0.61 -15.97
N LEU A 237 -8.88 0.00 -16.51
CA LEU A 237 -8.78 -1.29 -17.18
C LEU A 237 -8.09 -1.14 -18.54
N SER A 238 -7.26 -2.12 -18.89
CA SER A 238 -6.87 -2.34 -20.28
C SER A 238 -8.05 -2.89 -21.09
N LEU A 239 -7.95 -2.84 -22.43
CA LEU A 239 -8.96 -3.47 -23.29
C LEU A 239 -9.01 -5.00 -23.07
N GLU A 240 -7.88 -5.65 -22.82
CA GLU A 240 -7.80 -7.08 -22.54
C GLU A 240 -8.53 -7.41 -21.22
N GLU A 241 -8.25 -6.66 -20.15
CA GLU A 241 -8.96 -6.81 -18.86
C GLU A 241 -10.47 -6.57 -19.03
N ALA A 242 -10.86 -5.59 -19.85
CA ALA A 242 -12.25 -5.29 -20.15
C ALA A 242 -12.95 -6.45 -20.88
N VAL A 243 -12.27 -7.15 -21.79
CA VAL A 243 -12.79 -8.36 -22.46
C VAL A 243 -13.06 -9.46 -21.43
N GLU A 244 -12.06 -9.79 -20.61
CA GLU A 244 -12.17 -10.84 -19.59
C GLU A 244 -13.32 -10.56 -18.61
N TRP A 245 -13.37 -9.34 -18.06
CA TRP A 245 -14.43 -8.95 -17.14
C TRP A 245 -15.81 -8.91 -17.79
N SER A 246 -15.90 -8.60 -19.09
CA SER A 246 -17.18 -8.65 -19.82
C SER A 246 -17.73 -10.07 -19.91
N VAL A 247 -16.87 -11.09 -20.05
CA VAL A 247 -17.28 -12.50 -19.99
C VAL A 247 -17.87 -12.81 -18.62
N ASP A 248 -17.14 -12.49 -17.54
CA ASP A 248 -17.53 -12.84 -16.18
C ASP A 248 -18.80 -12.11 -15.73
N LEU A 249 -18.92 -10.81 -16.00
CA LEU A 249 -20.11 -10.04 -15.68
C LEU A 249 -21.36 -10.61 -16.38
N ARG A 250 -21.27 -10.99 -17.65
CA ARG A 250 -22.39 -11.61 -18.37
C ARG A 250 -22.73 -12.99 -17.82
N ARG A 251 -21.72 -13.83 -17.54
CA ARG A 251 -21.91 -15.15 -16.92
C ARG A 251 -22.70 -15.06 -15.62
N HIS A 252 -22.54 -13.96 -14.88
CA HIS A 252 -23.22 -13.70 -13.62
C HIS A 252 -24.41 -12.73 -13.72
N GLY A 253 -24.95 -12.51 -14.92
CA GLY A 253 -26.19 -11.73 -15.13
C GLY A 253 -26.04 -10.21 -14.97
N ALA A 254 -24.82 -9.69 -14.92
CA ALA A 254 -24.49 -8.27 -14.80
C ALA A 254 -24.09 -7.64 -16.15
N ALA A 255 -24.73 -8.06 -17.24
CA ALA A 255 -24.45 -7.59 -18.60
C ALA A 255 -24.58 -6.05 -18.77
N GLU A 256 -25.38 -5.40 -17.92
CA GLU A 256 -25.55 -3.94 -17.87
C GLU A 256 -24.28 -3.19 -17.45
N GLN A 257 -23.34 -3.88 -16.79
CA GLN A 257 -22.09 -3.29 -16.28
C GLN A 257 -20.90 -3.63 -17.18
N CYS A 258 -21.15 -4.19 -18.38
CA CYS A 258 -20.14 -4.63 -19.34
C CYS A 258 -19.08 -3.55 -19.65
N PRO A 259 -17.80 -3.77 -19.30
CA PRO A 259 -16.72 -2.81 -19.55
C PRO A 259 -16.53 -2.47 -21.03
N LEU A 260 -16.70 -3.44 -21.94
CA LEU A 260 -16.58 -3.18 -23.38
C LEU A 260 -17.62 -2.17 -23.89
N VAL A 261 -18.87 -2.29 -23.43
CA VAL A 261 -19.94 -1.33 -23.79
C VAL A 261 -19.61 0.04 -23.19
N ALA A 262 -19.14 0.08 -21.95
CA ALA A 262 -18.74 1.32 -21.31
C ALA A 262 -17.56 2.00 -22.03
N PHE A 263 -16.58 1.23 -22.53
CA PHE A 263 -15.47 1.75 -23.31
C PHE A 263 -15.94 2.33 -24.64
N ALA A 264 -16.80 1.61 -25.37
CA ALA A 264 -17.33 2.09 -26.65
C ALA A 264 -18.05 3.45 -26.52
N ALA A 265 -18.78 3.64 -25.42
CA ALA A 265 -19.56 4.85 -25.15
C ALA A 265 -18.79 6.01 -24.46
N ASP A 266 -17.59 5.78 -23.93
CA ASP A 266 -16.86 6.83 -23.19
C ASP A 266 -16.07 7.74 -24.14
N VAL A 267 -16.56 8.97 -24.33
CA VAL A 267 -15.95 9.98 -25.21
C VAL A 267 -14.53 10.39 -24.84
N ARG A 268 -14.07 10.07 -23.61
CA ARG A 268 -12.70 10.35 -23.16
C ARG A 268 -11.71 9.28 -23.58
N VAL A 269 -12.19 8.10 -23.96
CA VAL A 269 -11.36 7.00 -24.46
C VAL A 269 -11.01 7.27 -25.93
N GLU A 270 -9.79 6.91 -26.33
CA GLU A 270 -9.32 7.08 -27.70
C GLU A 270 -10.28 6.41 -28.72
N PRO A 271 -10.65 7.07 -29.83
CA PRO A 271 -11.56 6.52 -30.83
C PRO A 271 -11.21 5.11 -31.29
N ARG A 272 -9.92 4.80 -31.48
CA ARG A 272 -9.44 3.46 -31.82
C ARG A 272 -9.90 2.40 -30.80
N ILE A 273 -9.69 2.65 -29.50
CA ILE A 273 -10.06 1.71 -28.43
C ILE A 273 -11.59 1.59 -28.30
N ARG A 274 -12.32 2.70 -28.46
CA ARG A 274 -13.79 2.70 -28.46
C ARG A 274 -14.35 1.81 -29.57
N ALA A 275 -13.80 1.93 -30.79
CA ALA A 275 -14.18 1.12 -31.93
C ALA A 275 -13.92 -0.37 -31.68
N LEU A 276 -12.71 -0.74 -31.24
CA LEU A 276 -12.38 -2.13 -30.91
C LEU A 276 -13.30 -2.70 -29.82
N ALA A 277 -13.57 -1.94 -28.76
CA ALA A 277 -14.45 -2.37 -27.68
C ALA A 277 -15.90 -2.58 -28.15
N GLY A 278 -16.44 -1.65 -28.96
CA GLY A 278 -17.78 -1.77 -29.54
C GLY A 278 -17.91 -2.95 -30.49
N ALA A 279 -16.90 -3.17 -31.34
CA ALA A 279 -16.82 -4.31 -32.24
C ALA A 279 -16.79 -5.65 -31.49
N LEU A 280 -15.97 -5.75 -30.43
CA LEU A 280 -15.90 -6.93 -29.57
C LEU A 280 -17.24 -7.17 -28.85
N ALA A 281 -17.87 -6.12 -28.31
CA ALA A 281 -19.16 -6.25 -27.64
C ALA A 281 -20.26 -6.78 -28.58
N TRP A 282 -20.30 -6.30 -29.81
CA TRP A 282 -21.27 -6.76 -30.81
C TRP A 282 -20.94 -8.14 -31.36
N SER A 283 -19.69 -8.39 -31.76
CA SER A 283 -19.28 -9.65 -32.37
C SER A 283 -19.43 -10.84 -31.42
N ALA A 284 -18.94 -10.69 -30.18
CA ALA A 284 -18.96 -11.78 -29.20
C ALA A 284 -20.32 -11.96 -28.53
N TYR A 285 -21.08 -10.88 -28.30
CA TYR A 285 -22.28 -10.93 -27.45
C TYR A 285 -23.55 -10.38 -28.09
N ARG A 286 -23.49 -9.88 -29.33
CA ARG A 286 -24.61 -9.20 -30.02
C ARG A 286 -25.19 -8.06 -29.19
N ASP A 287 -24.35 -7.33 -28.45
CA ASP A 287 -24.77 -6.21 -27.63
C ASP A 287 -24.86 -4.93 -28.46
N GLU A 288 -26.09 -4.55 -28.83
CA GLU A 288 -26.38 -3.38 -29.67
C GLU A 288 -25.86 -2.05 -29.08
N ARG A 289 -25.73 -1.96 -27.75
CA ARG A 289 -25.17 -0.78 -27.09
C ARG A 289 -23.71 -0.55 -27.46
N GLY A 290 -22.97 -1.63 -27.74
CA GLY A 290 -21.61 -1.56 -28.25
C GLY A 290 -21.54 -1.11 -29.70
N LEU A 291 -22.54 -1.46 -30.53
CA LEU A 291 -22.60 -1.07 -31.94
C LEU A 291 -22.77 0.44 -32.10
N ALA A 292 -23.64 1.08 -31.32
CA ALA A 292 -23.80 2.53 -31.33
C ALA A 292 -22.47 3.25 -31.02
N GLY A 293 -21.74 2.78 -30.01
CA GLY A 293 -20.42 3.33 -29.67
C GLY A 293 -19.36 3.09 -30.75
N LEU A 294 -19.42 1.96 -31.47
CA LEU A 294 -18.55 1.67 -32.60
C LEU A 294 -18.78 2.67 -33.74
N GLU A 295 -20.03 2.91 -34.15
CA GLU A 295 -20.37 3.83 -35.24
C GLU A 295 -19.89 5.25 -34.94
N GLU A 296 -20.12 5.74 -33.72
CA GLU A 296 -19.65 7.04 -33.26
C GLU A 296 -18.12 7.13 -33.24
N ALA A 297 -17.45 6.05 -32.80
CA ALA A 297 -16.00 6.02 -32.71
C ALA A 297 -15.35 6.03 -34.09
N LEU A 298 -15.86 5.25 -35.05
CA LEU A 298 -15.35 5.19 -36.42
C LEU A 298 -15.38 6.54 -37.11
N ALA A 299 -16.43 7.34 -36.89
CA ALA A 299 -16.55 8.69 -37.44
C ALA A 299 -15.47 9.67 -36.95
N LEU A 300 -14.78 9.34 -35.85
CA LEU A 300 -13.75 10.16 -35.21
C LEU A 300 -12.32 9.66 -35.49
N VAL A 301 -12.16 8.54 -36.21
CA VAL A 301 -10.84 7.97 -36.52
C VAL A 301 -10.17 8.79 -37.63
N PRO A 302 -8.92 9.26 -37.44
CA PRO A 302 -8.19 9.95 -38.49
C PRO A 302 -7.96 9.05 -39.71
N ALA A 303 -8.11 9.61 -40.92
CA ALA A 303 -7.95 8.88 -42.18
C ALA A 303 -6.58 8.16 -42.31
N GLY A 304 -5.51 8.71 -41.71
CA GLY A 304 -4.18 8.10 -41.71
C GLY A 304 -4.07 6.82 -40.85
N THR A 305 -5.04 6.55 -39.98
CA THR A 305 -5.07 5.39 -39.07
C THR A 305 -6.14 4.37 -39.41
N GLU A 306 -7.00 4.66 -40.39
CA GLU A 306 -8.17 3.85 -40.75
C GLU A 306 -7.78 2.44 -41.20
N ALA A 307 -6.79 2.31 -42.09
CA ALA A 307 -6.33 1.01 -42.59
C ALA A 307 -5.76 0.12 -41.47
N ALA A 308 -5.07 0.71 -40.49
CA ALA A 308 -4.55 -0.03 -39.35
C ALA A 308 -5.69 -0.49 -38.43
N LEU A 309 -6.66 0.38 -38.15
CA LEU A 309 -7.84 0.00 -37.36
C LEU A 309 -8.68 -1.08 -38.06
N LEU A 310 -8.87 -1.00 -39.38
CA LEU A 310 -9.59 -2.03 -40.14
C LEU A 310 -8.91 -3.40 -40.02
N ALA A 311 -7.58 -3.44 -40.11
CA ALA A 311 -6.83 -4.69 -39.91
C ALA A 311 -7.03 -5.26 -38.50
N GLU A 312 -7.05 -4.40 -37.47
CA GLU A 312 -7.31 -4.83 -36.09
C GLU A 312 -8.76 -5.30 -35.90
N LEU A 313 -9.74 -4.58 -36.47
CA LEU A 313 -11.15 -4.96 -36.42
C LEU A 313 -11.41 -6.30 -37.09
N GLU A 314 -10.75 -6.59 -38.22
CA GLU A 314 -10.86 -7.88 -38.88
C GLU A 314 -10.28 -9.03 -38.03
N VAL A 315 -9.29 -8.74 -37.17
CA VAL A 315 -8.77 -9.73 -36.21
C VAL A 315 -9.75 -9.96 -35.05
N VAL A 316 -10.28 -8.89 -34.45
CA VAL A 316 -11.11 -9.01 -33.24
C VAL A 316 -12.58 -9.32 -33.53
N ALA A 317 -13.07 -8.94 -34.71
CA ALA A 317 -14.44 -9.13 -35.17
C ALA A 317 -14.48 -9.37 -36.69
N PRO A 318 -14.03 -10.55 -37.17
CA PRO A 318 -13.98 -10.86 -38.59
C PRO A 318 -15.34 -10.69 -39.27
N GLY A 319 -15.35 -10.03 -40.43
CA GLY A 319 -16.57 -9.81 -41.23
C GLY A 319 -17.53 -8.75 -40.67
N LEU A 320 -17.18 -8.05 -39.57
CA LEU A 320 -17.98 -6.94 -39.07
C LEU A 320 -17.84 -5.69 -39.93
N VAL A 321 -16.66 -5.48 -40.52
CA VAL A 321 -16.32 -4.30 -41.33
C VAL A 321 -16.15 -4.64 -42.82
N GLY A 322 -16.56 -5.86 -43.23
CA GLY A 322 -16.39 -6.38 -44.58
C GLY A 322 -17.70 -6.78 -45.26
N ALA A 323 -18.26 -5.86 -46.05
CA ALA A 323 -18.91 -6.03 -47.37
C ALA A 323 -19.91 -4.89 -47.62
N ALA A 324 -19.40 -3.74 -48.06
CA ALA A 324 -20.12 -2.83 -48.95
C ALA A 324 -19.52 -2.97 -50.35
#